data_AF-A0A662UTL1-F1
#
_entry.id   AF-A0A662UTL1-F1
#
_cell.length_a   1.000
_cell.length_b   1.000
_cell.length_c   1.000
_cell.angle_alpha   90.00
_cell.angle_beta   90.00
_cell.angle_gamma   90.00
#
_symmetry.space_group_name_H-M   'P 1'
#
loop_
_entity.id
_entity.type
_entity.pdbx_description
1 polymer ?
#
loop_
_entity_poly.entity_id
_entity_poly.type
_entity_poly.pdbx_seq_one_letter_code
_entity_poly.pdbx_strand_id
1 'polypeptide(L)'
;MLNMKVLEDIIYGFLREARIRYKEVWIDRIKITSSKVFLYMVVGEERVKAIIYRDNVRVRVYSRLKGLSISLQRIIKREYRKALKRWEREREESI
;
A
#
# COMPACT_ATOMS: atom_id res chain seq x y z
N MET A 1 -14.24 1.35 -5.56
CA MET A 1 -13.99 0.10 -4.79
C MET A 1 -12.64 -0.46 -5.20
N LEU A 2 -11.73 -0.70 -4.25
CA LEU A 2 -10.43 -1.34 -4.53
C LEU A 2 -10.65 -2.74 -5.12
N ASN A 3 -10.35 -2.93 -6.41
CA ASN A 3 -10.30 -4.25 -7.05
C ASN A 3 -8.88 -4.86 -6.91
N MET A 4 -8.72 -6.12 -7.34
CA MET A 4 -7.45 -6.84 -7.17
C MET A 4 -6.30 -6.22 -8.00
N LYS A 5 -6.55 -5.82 -9.25
CA LYS A 5 -5.55 -5.16 -10.12
C LYS A 5 -5.02 -3.87 -9.49
N VAL A 6 -5.91 -3.01 -9.00
CA VAL A 6 -5.52 -1.77 -8.32
C VAL A 6 -4.75 -2.07 -7.03
N LEU A 7 -5.11 -3.12 -6.30
CA LEU A 7 -4.37 -3.52 -5.10
C LEU A 7 -2.94 -3.99 -5.44
N GLU A 8 -2.78 -4.79 -6.49
CA GLU A 8 -1.48 -5.22 -6.99
C GLU A 8 -0.60 -4.03 -7.37
N ASP A 9 -1.14 -3.09 -8.16
CA ASP A 9 -0.43 -1.86 -8.55
C ASP A 9 0.07 -1.07 -7.33
N ILE A 10 -0.77 -0.96 -6.30
CA ILE A 10 -0.40 -0.29 -5.04
C ILE A 10 0.74 -1.01 -4.36
N ILE A 11 0.65 -2.34 -4.23
CA ILE A 11 1.66 -3.15 -3.54
C ILE A 11 2.99 -3.10 -4.29
N TYR A 12 2.99 -3.26 -5.62
CA TYR A 12 4.19 -3.18 -6.45
C TYR A 12 4.85 -1.80 -6.37
N GLY A 13 4.07 -0.72 -6.52
CA GLY A 13 4.57 0.64 -6.40
C GLY A 13 5.15 0.92 -5.00
N PHE A 14 4.44 0.46 -3.97
CA PHE A 14 4.87 0.59 -2.58
C PHE A 14 6.19 -0.14 -2.33
N LEU A 15 6.28 -1.42 -2.68
CA LEU A 15 7.48 -2.23 -2.45
C LEU A 15 8.69 -1.67 -3.20
N ARG A 16 8.50 -1.26 -4.46
CA ARG A 16 9.57 -0.63 -5.25
C ARG A 16 10.12 0.60 -4.53
N GLU A 17 9.26 1.52 -4.12
CA GLU A 17 9.72 2.76 -3.48
C GLU A 17 10.28 2.53 -2.07
N ALA A 18 9.65 1.65 -1.30
CA ALA A 18 10.11 1.32 0.05
C ALA A 18 11.50 0.65 0.00
N ARG A 19 11.76 -0.24 -0.97
CA ARG A 19 13.07 -0.88 -1.15
C ARG A 19 14.14 0.10 -1.61
N ILE A 20 13.82 1.09 -2.45
CA ILE A 20 14.79 2.14 -2.80
C ILE A 20 15.25 2.90 -1.55
N ARG A 21 14.33 3.17 -0.63
CA ARG A 21 14.62 3.96 0.57
C ARG A 21 15.24 3.17 1.72
N TYR A 22 14.76 1.95 1.96
CA TYR A 22 15.09 1.17 3.15
C TYR A 22 15.86 -0.12 2.85
N LYS A 23 16.07 -0.45 1.57
CA LYS A 23 16.72 -1.67 1.05
C LYS A 23 15.98 -2.97 1.39
N GLU A 24 15.90 -3.30 2.67
CA GLU A 24 15.32 -4.55 3.18
C GLU A 24 13.84 -4.37 3.49
N VAL A 25 12.97 -4.66 2.51
CA VAL A 25 11.51 -4.59 2.67
C VAL A 25 10.84 -5.79 2.02
N TRP A 26 10.05 -6.54 2.77
CA TRP A 26 9.20 -7.62 2.26
C TRP A 26 7.89 -7.73 3.03
N ILE A 27 6.91 -8.37 2.41
CA ILE A 27 5.59 -8.62 3.00
C ILE A 27 5.54 -10.08 3.44
N ASP A 28 5.35 -10.31 4.74
CA ASP A 28 5.21 -11.65 5.31
C ASP A 28 3.82 -12.24 5.01
N ARG A 29 2.79 -11.40 5.10
CA ARG A 29 1.39 -11.84 4.99
C ARG A 29 0.48 -10.72 4.50
N ILE A 30 -0.42 -11.08 3.60
CA ILE A 30 -1.55 -10.24 3.18
C ILE A 30 -2.84 -10.89 3.67
N LYS A 31 -3.67 -10.14 4.39
CA LYS A 31 -5.03 -10.56 4.75
C LYS A 31 -6.02 -9.61 4.10
N ILE A 32 -6.93 -10.15 3.29
CA ILE A 32 -7.95 -9.39 2.58
C ILE A 32 -9.30 -9.64 3.24
N THR A 33 -10.05 -8.57 3.50
CA THR A 33 -11.45 -8.62 3.91
C THR A 33 -12.31 -7.82 2.94
N SER A 34 -13.63 -7.83 3.15
CA SER A 34 -14.59 -7.06 2.35
C SER A 34 -14.30 -5.55 2.35
N SER A 35 -13.86 -4.98 3.48
CA SER A 35 -13.64 -3.53 3.65
C SER A 35 -12.18 -3.11 3.79
N LYS A 36 -11.26 -4.05 4.08
CA LYS A 36 -9.87 -3.73 4.43
C LYS A 36 -8.88 -4.72 3.83
N VAL A 37 -7.68 -4.24 3.56
CA VAL A 37 -6.50 -5.05 3.28
C VAL A 37 -5.48 -4.80 4.37
N PHE A 38 -4.97 -5.87 4.96
CA PHE A 38 -3.94 -5.84 5.97
C PHE A 38 -2.65 -6.36 5.37
N LEU A 39 -1.59 -5.55 5.44
CA LEU A 39 -0.24 -5.93 5.03
C LEU A 39 0.60 -6.05 6.30
N TYR A 40 1.12 -7.24 6.55
CA TYR A 40 2.12 -7.50 7.58
C TYR A 40 3.46 -7.59 6.86
N MET A 41 4.39 -6.71 7.20
CA MET A 41 5.64 -6.52 6.48
C MET A 41 6.80 -6.32 7.46
N VAL A 42 8.00 -6.55 6.96
CA VAL A 42 9.25 -6.30 7.67
C VAL A 42 10.04 -5.24 6.89
N VAL A 43 10.60 -4.28 7.62
CA VAL A 43 11.46 -3.23 7.09
C VAL A 43 12.75 -3.20 7.93
N GLY A 44 13.84 -3.72 7.39
CA GLY A 44 15.05 -4.07 8.17
C GLY A 44 14.69 -5.06 9.27
N GLU A 45 14.86 -4.67 10.53
CA GLU A 45 14.49 -5.50 11.70
C GLU A 45 13.10 -5.17 12.28
N GLU A 46 12.40 -4.17 11.73
CA GLU A 46 11.16 -3.65 12.29
C GLU A 46 9.92 -4.30 11.65
N ARG A 47 9.03 -4.82 12.50
CA ARG A 47 7.72 -5.33 12.06
C ARG A 47 6.74 -4.19 11.88
N VAL A 48 6.14 -4.13 10.70
CA VAL A 48 5.19 -3.08 10.34
C VAL A 48 3.85 -3.71 9.92
N LYS A 49 2.76 -3.09 10.35
CA LYS A 49 1.40 -3.43 9.92
C LYS A 49 0.79 -2.24 9.20
N ALA A 50 0.41 -2.42 7.94
CA ALA A 50 -0.37 -1.44 7.19
C ALA A 50 -1.83 -1.93 7.01
N ILE A 51 -2.76 -0.99 7.05
CA ILE A 51 -4.19 -1.21 6.81
C ILE A 51 -4.62 -0.25 5.70
N ILE A 52 -5.08 -0.81 4.58
CA ILE A 52 -5.65 -0.08 3.45
C ILE A 52 -7.17 -0.28 3.49
N TYR A 53 -7.94 0.80 3.47
CA TYR A 53 -9.39 0.75 3.41
C TYR A 53 -9.84 0.70 1.94
N ARG A 54 -10.83 -0.14 1.61
CA ARG A 54 -11.23 -0.39 0.21
C ARG A 54 -12.18 0.65 -0.39
N ASP A 55 -12.88 1.36 0.49
CA ASP A 55 -13.98 2.25 0.14
C ASP A 55 -13.56 3.73 0.13
N ASN A 56 -12.38 4.04 0.66
CA ASN A 56 -11.82 5.39 0.65
C ASN A 56 -10.29 5.35 0.60
N VAL A 57 -9.68 6.45 0.18
CA VAL A 57 -8.21 6.59 0.11
C VAL A 57 -7.63 6.80 1.52
N ARG A 58 -7.83 5.82 2.39
CA ARG A 58 -7.37 5.82 3.78
C ARG A 58 -6.40 4.68 3.97
N VAL A 59 -5.27 5.02 4.58
CA VAL A 59 -4.22 4.08 4.96
C VAL A 59 -3.79 4.41 6.38
N ARG A 60 -3.61 3.38 7.21
CA ARG A 60 -2.98 3.46 8.53
C ARG A 60 -1.78 2.54 8.57
N VAL A 61 -0.68 3.00 9.15
CA VAL A 61 0.53 2.19 9.33
C VAL A 61 0.95 2.21 10.79
N TYR A 62 1.32 1.05 11.31
CA TYR A 62 1.73 0.82 12.69
C TYR A 62 3.12 0.19 12.71
N SER A 63 4.02 0.79 13.48
CA SER A 63 5.37 0.32 13.79
C SER A 63 5.81 0.95 15.12
N ARG A 64 6.82 0.37 15.77
CA ARG A 64 7.47 0.94 16.97
C ARG A 64 8.16 2.26 16.65
N LEU A 65 8.69 2.39 15.43
CA LEU A 65 9.36 3.61 14.96
C LEU A 65 8.34 4.59 14.35
N LYS A 66 8.01 5.68 15.06
CA LYS A 66 7.00 6.68 14.61
C LYS A 66 7.36 7.34 13.26
N GLY A 67 8.64 7.63 13.02
CA GLY A 67 9.08 8.20 11.75
C GLY A 67 8.86 7.24 10.58
N LEU A 68 9.09 5.95 10.81
CA LEU A 68 8.88 4.90 9.81
C LEU A 68 7.40 4.76 9.44
N SER A 69 6.50 4.68 10.43
CA SER A 69 5.06 4.57 10.16
C SER A 69 4.52 5.75 9.36
N ILE A 70 4.93 6.99 9.69
CA ILE A 70 4.55 8.19 8.95
C ILE A 70 5.06 8.13 7.51
N SER A 71 6.32 7.75 7.31
CA SER A 71 6.94 7.66 5.98
C SER A 71 6.25 6.61 5.11
N LEU A 72 6.11 5.38 5.60
CA LEU A 72 5.45 4.29 4.86
C LEU A 72 3.98 4.62 4.57
N GLN A 73 3.26 5.25 5.51
CA GLN A 73 1.89 5.69 5.28
C GLN A 73 1.80 6.69 4.13
N ARG A 74 2.76 7.62 4.00
CA ARG A 74 2.81 8.57 2.90
C ARG A 74 3.07 7.87 1.56
N ILE A 75 3.98 6.89 1.54
CA ILE A 75 4.30 6.11 0.33
C ILE A 75 3.05 5.35 -0.14
N ILE A 76 2.42 4.55 0.72
CA ILE A 76 1.24 3.75 0.35
C ILE A 76 0.09 4.65 -0.11
N LYS A 77 -0.16 5.78 0.58
CA LYS A 77 -1.21 6.73 0.15
C LYS A 77 -0.96 7.31 -1.24
N ARG A 78 0.29 7.61 -1.58
CA ARG A 78 0.64 8.13 -2.90
C ARG A 78 0.45 7.08 -3.98
N GLU A 79 0.91 5.85 -3.75
CA GLU A 79 0.74 4.75 -4.71
C GLU A 79 -0.74 4.38 -4.89
N TYR A 80 -1.54 4.44 -3.83
CA TYR A 80 -3.00 4.33 -3.93
C TYR A 80 -3.60 5.39 -4.86
N ARG A 81 -3.28 6.67 -4.67
CA ARG A 81 -3.78 7.73 -5.57
C ARG A 81 -3.33 7.54 -7.01
N LYS A 82 -2.10 7.08 -7.25
CA LYS A 82 -1.60 6.81 -8.61
C LYS A 82 -2.35 5.66 -9.27
N ALA A 83 -2.55 4.55 -8.55
CA ALA A 83 -3.23 3.38 -9.06
C ALA A 83 -4.70 3.68 -9.40
N LEU A 84 -5.39 4.45 -8.55
CA LEU A 84 -6.75 4.92 -8.84
C LEU A 84 -6.82 5.75 -10.12
N LYS A 85 -5.94 6.75 -10.27
CA LYS A 85 -5.90 7.60 -11.47
C LYS A 85 -5.65 6.82 -12.75
N ARG A 86 -4.78 5.80 -12.72
CA ARG A 86 -4.54 4.94 -13.89
C ARG A 86 -5.79 4.13 -14.23
N TRP A 87 -6.40 3.53 -13.23
CA TRP A 87 -7.60 2.73 -13.42
C TRP A 87 -8.80 3.54 -13.95
N GLU A 88 -8.95 4.78 -13.49
CA GLU A 88 -9.98 5.71 -14.01
C GLU A 88 -9.75 6.00 -15.50
N ARG A 89 -8.52 6.29 -15.92
CA ARG A 89 -8.17 6.52 -17.33
C ARG A 89 -8.40 5.29 -18.21
N GLU A 90 -7.94 4.12 -17.76
CA GLU A 90 -8.16 2.86 -18.50
C GLU A 90 -9.66 2.58 -18.70
N ARG A 91 -10.50 2.94 -17.72
CA ARG A 91 -11.96 2.82 -17.83
C ARG A 91 -12.55 3.79 -18.85
N GLU A 92 -12.05 5.02 -18.91
CA GLU A 92 -12.51 6.03 -19.88
C GLU A 92 -12.11 5.64 -21.32
N GLU A 93 -10.92 5.07 -21.50
CA GLU A 93 -10.40 4.63 -22.82
C GLU A 93 -11.06 3.33 -23.33
N SER A 94 -11.77 2.60 -22.47
CA SER A 94 -12.44 1.32 -22.81
C SER A 94 -13.94 1.47 -23.12
N ILE A 95 -14.47 2.71 -23.11
CA ILE A 95 -15.87 3.06 -23.43
C ILE A 95 -15.89 3.77 -24.77
#